data_AF-B0CV12-F1
#
_entry.id   AF-B0CV12-F1
#
_cell.length_a   1.000
_cell.length_b   1.000
_cell.length_c   1.000
_cell.angle_alpha   90.00
_cell.angle_beta   90.00
_cell.angle_gamma   90.00
#
_symmetry.space_group_name_H-M   'P 1'
#
loop_
_entity.id
_entity.type
_entity.pdbx_description
1 polymer ?
#
loop_
_entity_poly.entity_id
_entity_poly.type
_entity_poly.pdbx_seq_one_letter_code
_entity_poly.pdbx_strand_id
1 'polypeptide(L)'
;MPPRTRANKKRKLETTPDEVASVDLEDGWLDKFTILPPDELARVIAHIANHGRVNTAAIKKARMSLPSFSGVKWVDLAARLGLDEQFEKNEFETFVTPMYLLPPSLHEIMFEAEWLTQHVYQERQAQSREAARIRMMDPYLVRIIGLFQGRLIDLPEQAMLETEYASGGEVEHEIVMIGGILFFIAEFKLGLSLADNVAQLFAEKLAAAKANKKADFGDLRVYGLLTDLTDFHFYSYDPVAEKFAFDETLIVNITRNVSFTDMIPVGNKIFSLILSAYIDGLEATTLKSLERGGKGDISSPGSAPIQQMGQQKAQSKRGRSRKNQAQPGPSRITRSQQGPSQSQHTHGKGRISTDGWQTALQFAKQCRDKFEEQADTVDDVERNSAAALELLANRYSGFYCCALST
;
A
#
# COMPACT_ATOMS: atom_id res chain seq x y z
N MET A 1 -7.90 -46.56 20.46
CA MET A 1 -7.30 -45.44 21.23
C MET A 1 -8.16 -44.21 21.01
N PRO A 2 -8.64 -43.52 22.06
CA PRO A 2 -9.43 -42.31 21.88
C PRO A 2 -8.53 -41.13 21.46
N PRO A 3 -9.04 -40.19 20.64
CA PRO A 3 -8.26 -39.04 20.20
C PRO A 3 -7.99 -38.10 21.37
N ARG A 4 -6.71 -37.78 21.61
CA ARG A 4 -6.29 -36.76 22.56
C ARG A 4 -6.66 -35.38 22.01
N THR A 5 -7.77 -34.82 22.48
CA THR A 5 -8.10 -33.40 22.31
C THR A 5 -7.08 -32.54 23.07
N ARG A 6 -6.17 -31.88 22.35
CA ARG A 6 -5.31 -30.84 22.92
C ARG A 6 -6.15 -29.60 23.19
N ALA A 7 -6.45 -29.35 24.46
CA ALA A 7 -7.04 -28.09 24.90
C ALA A 7 -6.02 -26.96 24.67
N ASN A 8 -6.29 -26.08 23.70
CA ASN A 8 -5.54 -24.84 23.52
C ASN A 8 -5.90 -23.89 24.66
N LYS A 9 -5.04 -23.83 25.67
CA LYS A 9 -5.14 -22.88 26.79
C LYS A 9 -4.83 -21.48 26.27
N LYS A 10 -5.85 -20.70 25.88
CA LYS A 10 -5.72 -19.27 25.57
C LYS A 10 -5.18 -18.55 26.81
N ARG A 11 -3.96 -18.03 26.70
CA ARG A 11 -3.29 -17.26 27.75
C ARG A 11 -3.86 -15.83 27.67
N LYS A 12 -4.55 -15.39 28.71
CA LYS A 12 -5.06 -14.02 28.83
C LYS A 12 -3.84 -13.08 28.84
N LEU A 13 -3.75 -12.18 27.86
CA LEU A 13 -2.70 -11.18 27.80
C LEU A 13 -3.08 -10.10 28.81
N GLU A 14 -2.47 -10.11 29.99
CA GLU A 14 -2.54 -8.96 30.89
C GLU A 14 -1.71 -7.84 30.26
N THR A 15 -2.32 -6.68 30.04
CA THR A 15 -1.63 -5.45 29.67
C THR A 15 -0.63 -5.15 30.77
N THR A 16 0.64 -5.40 30.49
CA THR A 16 1.75 -5.02 31.37
C THR A 16 1.68 -3.52 31.60
N PRO A 17 1.71 -3.02 32.86
CA PRO A 17 1.87 -1.61 33.13
C PRO A 17 3.11 -1.10 32.39
N ASP A 18 3.05 0.13 31.91
CA ASP A 18 4.04 0.78 31.04
C ASP A 18 5.46 0.57 31.59
N GLU A 19 6.13 -0.52 31.17
CA GLU A 19 7.44 -0.92 31.72
C GLU A 19 8.47 0.17 31.42
N VAL A 20 8.22 0.99 30.39
CA VAL A 20 9.01 2.17 30.04
C VAL A 20 8.93 3.23 31.14
N ALA A 21 7.78 3.39 31.80
CA ALA A 21 7.59 4.34 32.91
C ALA A 21 8.31 3.90 34.20
N SER A 22 8.79 2.65 34.27
CA SER A 22 9.57 2.15 35.41
C SER A 22 11.08 2.43 35.30
N VAL A 23 11.55 2.88 34.13
CA VAL A 23 12.94 3.26 33.92
C VAL A 23 13.08 4.76 34.13
N ASP A 24 13.91 5.16 35.09
CA ASP A 24 14.23 6.57 35.35
C ASP A 24 15.04 7.14 34.18
N LEU A 25 14.35 7.71 33.20
CA LEU A 25 14.92 8.34 32.02
C LEU A 25 14.70 9.85 32.12
N GLU A 26 15.70 10.63 31.71
CA GLU A 26 15.59 12.09 31.68
C GLU A 26 14.36 12.56 30.88
N ASP A 27 13.66 13.58 31.37
CA ASP A 27 12.54 14.20 30.65
C ASP A 27 12.94 14.57 29.21
N GLY A 28 12.05 14.24 28.26
CA GLY A 28 12.26 14.49 26.83
C GLY A 28 13.27 13.57 26.15
N TRP A 29 13.71 12.47 26.78
CA TRP A 29 14.59 11.48 26.14
C TRP A 29 14.02 10.94 24.82
N LEU A 30 12.69 10.72 24.77
CA LEU A 30 12.02 10.22 23.58
C LEU A 30 12.06 11.25 22.45
N ASP A 31 11.88 12.53 22.76
CA ASP A 31 11.98 13.63 21.78
C ASP A 31 13.37 13.68 21.15
N LYS A 32 14.43 13.43 21.96
CA LYS A 32 15.81 13.33 21.46
C LYS A 32 15.94 12.20 20.42
N PHE A 33 15.22 11.08 20.59
CA PHE A 33 15.21 9.98 19.62
C PHE A 33 14.36 10.28 18.39
N THR A 34 13.19 10.91 18.53
CA THR A 34 12.30 11.19 17.39
C THR A 34 12.87 12.24 16.43
N ILE A 35 13.83 13.05 16.88
CA ILE A 35 14.55 14.00 16.03
C ILE A 35 15.64 13.30 15.19
N LEU A 36 16.07 12.08 15.57
CA LEU A 36 17.11 11.37 14.83
C LEU A 36 16.61 10.89 13.47
N PRO A 37 17.46 10.95 12.42
CA PRO A 37 17.19 10.26 11.16
C PRO A 37 16.95 8.76 11.38
N PRO A 38 16.08 8.10 10.59
CA PRO A 38 15.74 6.69 10.83
C PRO A 38 16.94 5.73 10.87
N ASP A 39 17.99 5.98 10.08
CA ASP A 39 19.21 5.16 10.08
C ASP A 39 20.09 5.40 11.31
N GLU A 40 20.12 6.63 11.83
CA GLU A 40 20.79 6.95 13.10
C GLU A 40 20.03 6.38 14.28
N LEU A 41 18.71 6.57 14.31
CA LEU A 41 17.84 5.98 15.31
C LEU A 41 17.98 4.46 15.32
N ALA A 42 17.96 3.81 14.15
CA ALA A 42 18.16 2.37 14.04
C ALA A 42 19.53 1.92 14.59
N ARG A 43 20.60 2.69 14.32
CA ARG A 43 21.93 2.40 14.91
C ARG A 43 21.95 2.59 16.42
N VAL A 44 21.28 3.61 16.94
CA VAL A 44 21.20 3.85 18.39
C VAL A 44 20.38 2.76 19.07
N ILE A 45 19.21 2.40 18.53
CA ILE A 45 18.41 1.27 19.01
C ILE A 45 19.21 -0.02 18.95
N ALA A 46 19.93 -0.29 17.85
CA ALA A 46 20.78 -1.47 17.72
C ALA A 46 21.94 -1.46 18.74
N HIS A 47 22.55 -0.29 19.00
CA HIS A 47 23.60 -0.14 20.00
C HIS A 47 23.06 -0.40 21.42
N ILE A 48 21.92 0.20 21.77
CA ILE A 48 21.22 -0.02 23.04
C ILE A 48 20.86 -1.50 23.20
N ALA A 49 20.27 -2.11 22.18
CA ALA A 49 19.91 -3.52 22.18
C ALA A 49 21.15 -4.42 22.38
N ASN A 50 22.24 -4.16 21.65
CA ASN A 50 23.49 -4.90 21.80
C ASN A 50 24.09 -4.73 23.21
N HIS A 51 24.07 -3.52 23.76
CA HIS A 51 24.58 -3.24 25.09
C HIS A 51 23.73 -3.92 26.18
N GLY A 52 22.41 -3.87 26.04
CA GLY A 52 21.45 -4.59 26.88
C GLY A 52 21.39 -6.10 26.61
N ARG A 53 22.22 -6.62 25.68
CA ARG A 53 22.24 -8.03 25.25
C ARG A 53 20.85 -8.54 24.80
N VAL A 54 20.03 -7.64 24.29
CA VAL A 54 18.72 -7.93 23.71
C VAL A 54 18.94 -8.53 22.33
N ASN A 55 18.70 -9.82 22.19
CA ASN A 55 18.83 -10.50 20.91
C ASN A 55 17.66 -10.15 19.97
N THR A 56 17.84 -10.38 18.67
CA THR A 56 16.84 -10.10 17.63
C THR A 56 15.50 -10.79 17.89
N ALA A 57 15.50 -11.98 18.51
CA ALA A 57 14.26 -12.70 18.85
C ALA A 57 13.47 -11.97 19.96
N ALA A 58 14.16 -11.39 20.94
CA ALA A 58 13.55 -10.57 21.99
C ALA A 58 13.02 -9.25 21.42
N ILE A 59 13.76 -8.59 20.52
CA ILE A 59 13.27 -7.40 19.80
C ILE A 59 12.02 -7.75 18.98
N LYS A 60 12.05 -8.86 18.24
CA LYS A 60 10.89 -9.35 17.47
C LYS A 60 9.70 -9.61 18.40
N LYS A 61 9.92 -10.28 19.53
CA LYS A 61 8.89 -10.55 20.53
C LYS A 61 8.32 -9.27 21.15
N ALA A 62 9.17 -8.29 21.47
CA ALA A 62 8.75 -6.99 22.00
C ALA A 62 7.96 -6.19 20.96
N ARG A 63 8.37 -6.21 19.69
CA ARG A 63 7.59 -5.63 18.59
C ARG A 63 6.22 -6.30 18.43
N MET A 64 6.13 -7.61 18.62
CA MET A 64 4.86 -8.34 18.62
C MET A 64 3.97 -8.03 19.85
N SER A 65 4.53 -7.45 20.92
CA SER A 65 3.77 -6.99 22.09
C SER A 65 3.45 -5.51 22.06
N LEU A 66 4.07 -4.72 21.17
CA LEU A 66 3.55 -3.39 20.86
C LEU A 66 2.15 -3.57 20.29
N PRO A 67 1.26 -2.58 20.45
CA PRO A 67 0.00 -2.62 19.71
C PRO A 67 0.36 -2.83 18.23
N SER A 68 -0.46 -3.55 17.50
CA SER A 68 -0.31 -3.76 16.07
C SER A 68 -1.69 -3.81 15.43
N PHE A 69 -1.80 -3.56 14.13
CA PHE A 69 -3.08 -3.73 13.41
C PHE A 69 -3.71 -5.10 13.69
N SER A 70 -2.88 -6.15 13.81
CA SER A 70 -3.31 -7.52 14.13
C SER A 70 -3.99 -7.72 15.50
N GLY A 71 -3.85 -6.75 16.41
CA GLY A 71 -4.45 -6.79 17.74
C GLY A 71 -5.77 -6.01 17.87
N VAL A 72 -6.15 -5.24 16.84
CA VAL A 72 -7.36 -4.39 16.89
C VAL A 72 -8.60 -5.28 17.03
N LYS A 73 -9.41 -5.00 18.05
CA LYS A 73 -10.70 -5.66 18.29
C LYS A 73 -11.83 -4.81 17.79
N TRP A 74 -12.88 -5.47 17.28
CA TRP A 74 -14.07 -4.76 16.80
C TRP A 74 -14.66 -3.87 17.88
N VAL A 75 -14.82 -4.39 19.10
CA VAL A 75 -15.39 -3.64 20.24
C VAL A 75 -14.64 -2.34 20.51
N ASP A 76 -13.29 -2.39 20.50
CA ASP A 76 -12.46 -1.22 20.76
C ASP A 76 -12.54 -0.19 19.63
N LEU A 77 -12.56 -0.65 18.37
CA LEU A 77 -12.66 0.23 17.21
C LEU A 77 -14.07 0.83 17.08
N ALA A 78 -15.10 0.02 17.28
CA ALA A 78 -16.50 0.41 17.17
C ALA A 78 -16.82 1.53 18.16
N ALA A 79 -16.40 1.39 19.43
CA ALA A 79 -16.57 2.43 20.45
C ALA A 79 -15.91 3.77 20.04
N ARG A 80 -14.74 3.73 19.39
CA ARG A 80 -14.04 4.94 18.92
C ARG A 80 -14.74 5.60 17.74
N LEU A 81 -15.37 4.81 16.86
CA LEU A 81 -16.05 5.28 15.67
C LEU A 81 -17.54 5.57 15.90
N GLY A 82 -18.05 5.35 17.11
CA GLY A 82 -19.48 5.48 17.42
C GLY A 82 -20.36 4.41 16.75
N LEU A 83 -19.79 3.23 16.49
CA LEU A 83 -20.46 2.06 15.91
C LEU A 83 -20.95 1.11 17.03
N ASP A 84 -21.88 0.20 16.70
CA ASP A 84 -22.37 -0.81 17.64
C ASP A 84 -21.30 -1.88 17.90
N GLU A 85 -21.14 -2.28 19.17
CA GLU A 85 -20.18 -3.31 19.58
C GLU A 85 -20.48 -4.70 18.96
N GLN A 86 -21.72 -4.95 18.57
CA GLN A 86 -22.11 -6.14 17.81
C GLN A 86 -22.00 -5.83 16.32
N PHE A 87 -20.98 -6.40 15.67
CA PHE A 87 -20.66 -6.15 14.27
C PHE A 87 -21.88 -6.27 13.35
N GLU A 88 -22.70 -7.31 13.55
CA GLU A 88 -23.87 -7.62 12.72
C GLU A 88 -24.99 -6.60 12.80
N LYS A 89 -24.99 -5.71 13.80
CA LYS A 89 -25.95 -4.61 13.94
C LYS A 89 -25.56 -3.34 13.17
N ASN A 90 -24.32 -3.29 12.68
CA ASN A 90 -23.86 -2.14 11.92
C ASN A 90 -24.26 -2.28 10.46
N GLU A 91 -25.10 -1.36 9.99
CA GLU A 91 -25.42 -1.24 8.58
C GLU A 91 -24.39 -0.34 7.92
N PHE A 92 -23.51 -0.94 7.11
CA PHE A 92 -22.58 -0.17 6.28
C PHE A 92 -23.29 0.32 5.02
N GLU A 93 -22.90 1.51 4.57
CA GLU A 93 -23.37 2.02 3.28
C GLU A 93 -23.00 1.03 2.17
N THR A 94 -23.92 0.78 1.25
CA THR A 94 -23.61 -0.02 0.07
C THR A 94 -22.93 0.86 -0.96
N PHE A 95 -21.69 0.53 -1.32
CA PHE A 95 -20.95 1.20 -2.39
C PHE A 95 -20.53 0.15 -3.41
N VAL A 96 -21.26 0.06 -4.52
CA VAL A 96 -20.97 -0.92 -5.57
C VAL A 96 -20.00 -0.33 -6.58
N THR A 97 -18.77 -0.84 -6.58
CA THR A 97 -17.79 -0.46 -7.61
C THR A 97 -18.21 -1.10 -8.94
N PRO A 98 -18.10 -0.38 -10.08
CA PRO A 98 -18.34 -0.94 -11.40
C PRO A 98 -17.54 -2.23 -11.61
N MET A 99 -18.07 -3.14 -12.41
CA MET A 99 -17.39 -4.39 -12.76
C MET A 99 -16.87 -4.34 -14.20
N TYR A 100 -15.56 -4.41 -14.35
CA TYR A 100 -14.88 -4.54 -15.64
C TYR A 100 -14.39 -5.98 -15.80
N LEU A 101 -14.86 -6.63 -16.87
CA LEU A 101 -14.51 -8.01 -17.17
C LEU A 101 -13.14 -8.05 -17.86
N LEU A 102 -12.15 -8.71 -17.27
CA LEU A 102 -10.86 -8.93 -17.92
C LEU A 102 -11.03 -9.88 -19.12
N PRO A 103 -10.09 -9.85 -20.09
CA PRO A 103 -10.15 -10.77 -21.23
C PRO A 103 -10.06 -12.23 -20.76
N PRO A 104 -10.89 -13.15 -21.27
CA PRO A 104 -10.73 -14.59 -21.11
C PRO A 104 -9.27 -15.08 -21.26
N SER A 105 -8.54 -14.58 -22.26
CA SER A 105 -7.12 -14.95 -22.48
C SER A 105 -6.22 -14.59 -21.29
N LEU A 106 -6.50 -13.49 -20.58
CA LEU A 106 -5.77 -13.12 -19.37
C LEU A 106 -6.11 -14.05 -18.20
N HIS A 107 -7.37 -14.48 -18.09
CA HIS A 107 -7.78 -15.46 -17.08
C HIS A 107 -7.07 -16.80 -17.27
N GLU A 108 -6.91 -17.28 -18.51
CA GLU A 108 -6.16 -18.49 -18.81
C GLU A 108 -4.70 -18.40 -18.31
N ILE A 109 -4.03 -17.26 -18.54
CA ILE A 109 -2.67 -17.01 -18.07
C ILE A 109 -2.60 -16.99 -16.53
N MET A 110 -3.59 -16.37 -15.86
CA MET A 110 -3.68 -16.37 -14.40
C MET A 110 -3.89 -17.79 -13.87
N PHE A 111 -4.72 -18.59 -14.52
CA PHE A 111 -5.00 -19.97 -14.14
C PHE A 111 -3.77 -20.85 -14.27
N GLU A 112 -3.02 -20.73 -15.36
CA GLU A 112 -1.78 -21.48 -15.53
C GLU A 112 -0.78 -21.12 -14.42
N ALA A 113 -0.63 -19.83 -14.12
CA ALA A 113 0.26 -19.35 -13.08
C ALA A 113 -0.15 -19.84 -11.67
N GLU A 114 -1.44 -19.80 -11.34
CA GLU A 114 -1.94 -20.31 -10.07
C GLU A 114 -1.82 -21.84 -9.99
N TRP A 115 -2.09 -22.55 -11.09
CA TRP A 115 -1.93 -23.99 -11.16
C TRP A 115 -0.50 -24.40 -10.80
N LEU A 116 0.49 -23.72 -11.38
CA LEU A 116 1.91 -23.94 -11.06
C LEU A 116 2.25 -23.57 -9.62
N THR A 117 1.68 -22.47 -9.12
CA THR A 117 1.88 -22.00 -7.74
C THR A 117 1.38 -23.04 -6.73
N GLN A 118 0.21 -23.64 -6.95
CA GLN A 118 -0.31 -24.72 -6.11
C GLN A 118 0.51 -26.01 -6.18
N HIS A 119 1.23 -26.28 -7.27
CA HIS A 119 2.18 -27.40 -7.30
C HIS A 119 3.40 -27.18 -6.39
N VAL A 120 3.83 -25.93 -6.24
CA VAL A 120 4.99 -25.57 -5.41
C VAL A 120 4.61 -25.48 -3.94
N TYR A 121 3.51 -24.81 -3.63
CA TYR A 121 3.11 -24.48 -2.25
C TYR A 121 2.00 -25.39 -1.71
N GLN A 122 1.60 -26.41 -2.46
CA GLN A 122 0.48 -27.31 -2.17
C GLN A 122 -0.88 -26.61 -2.26
N GLU A 123 -1.95 -27.39 -2.27
CA GLU A 123 -3.31 -26.87 -2.29
C GLU A 123 -3.67 -26.14 -0.99
N ARG A 124 -4.59 -25.17 -1.07
CA ARG A 124 -5.03 -24.33 0.05
C ARG A 124 -5.39 -25.10 1.32
N GLN A 125 -6.00 -26.28 1.16
CA GLN A 125 -6.44 -27.14 2.27
C GLN A 125 -5.26 -27.76 3.04
N ALA A 126 -4.13 -27.96 2.38
CA ALA A 126 -2.91 -28.50 2.97
C ALA A 126 -2.04 -27.41 3.63
N GLN A 127 -2.31 -26.14 3.34
CA GLN A 127 -1.53 -25.02 3.86
C GLN A 127 -2.01 -24.59 5.25
N SER A 128 -1.13 -24.77 6.23
CA SER A 128 -1.34 -24.33 7.62
C SER A 128 -0.66 -23.00 7.95
N ARG A 129 0.15 -22.47 7.02
CA ARG A 129 0.89 -21.21 7.20
C ARG A 129 0.21 -20.10 6.40
N GLU A 130 -0.19 -19.05 7.08
CA GLU A 130 -0.73 -17.78 6.54
C GLU A 130 0.13 -17.26 5.38
N ALA A 131 1.43 -17.07 5.61
CA ALA A 131 2.38 -16.65 4.57
C ALA A 131 2.43 -17.53 3.29
N ALA A 132 2.04 -18.81 3.36
CA ALA A 132 1.95 -19.66 2.16
C ALA A 132 0.62 -19.48 1.41
N ARG A 133 -0.45 -19.12 2.13
CA ARG A 133 -1.78 -18.86 1.57
C ARG A 133 -1.81 -17.58 0.77
N ILE A 134 -1.23 -16.50 1.29
CA ILE A 134 -1.13 -15.21 0.57
C ILE A 134 -0.49 -15.39 -0.81
N ARG A 135 0.52 -16.26 -0.91
CA ARG A 135 1.19 -16.55 -2.19
C ARG A 135 0.27 -17.10 -3.27
N MET A 136 -0.91 -17.63 -2.91
CA MET A 136 -1.94 -18.05 -3.87
C MET A 136 -2.62 -16.84 -4.54
N MET A 137 -2.50 -15.64 -3.97
CA MET A 137 -2.98 -14.41 -4.61
C MET A 137 -1.97 -13.81 -5.58
N ASP A 138 -0.66 -14.08 -5.42
CA ASP A 138 0.40 -13.54 -6.27
C ASP A 138 0.11 -13.72 -7.78
N PRO A 139 -0.34 -14.90 -8.27
CA PRO A 139 -0.64 -15.11 -9.69
C PRO A 139 -1.73 -14.19 -10.25
N TYR A 140 -2.64 -13.73 -9.41
CA TYR A 140 -3.70 -12.80 -9.79
C TYR A 140 -3.22 -11.36 -9.64
N LEU A 141 -2.72 -11.00 -8.45
CA LEU A 141 -2.34 -9.64 -8.10
C LEU A 141 -1.20 -9.11 -8.96
N VAL A 142 -0.11 -9.88 -9.11
CA VAL A 142 1.05 -9.45 -9.89
C VAL A 142 0.65 -9.22 -11.35
N ARG A 143 -0.25 -10.05 -11.89
CA ARG A 143 -0.74 -9.91 -13.26
C ARG A 143 -1.63 -8.69 -13.41
N ILE A 144 -2.59 -8.48 -12.51
CA ILE A 144 -3.48 -7.31 -12.51
C ILE A 144 -2.68 -6.01 -12.37
N ILE A 145 -1.78 -5.93 -11.38
CA ILE A 145 -0.94 -4.75 -11.13
C ILE A 145 0.00 -4.51 -12.33
N GLY A 146 0.50 -5.58 -12.96
CA GLY A 146 1.32 -5.53 -14.16
C GLY A 146 0.66 -4.80 -15.34
N LEU A 147 -0.67 -4.80 -15.43
CA LEU A 147 -1.42 -4.08 -16.48
C LEU A 147 -1.18 -2.56 -16.41
N PHE A 148 -0.86 -2.04 -15.22
CA PHE A 148 -0.58 -0.62 -15.01
C PHE A 148 0.87 -0.24 -15.35
N GLN A 149 1.68 -1.19 -15.84
CA GLN A 149 3.02 -0.95 -16.37
C GLN A 149 3.94 -0.22 -15.36
N GLY A 150 3.83 -0.52 -14.07
CA GLY A 150 4.64 0.10 -13.01
C GLY A 150 4.19 1.50 -12.57
N ARG A 151 3.03 1.97 -13.02
CA ARG A 151 2.37 3.17 -12.45
C ARG A 151 1.72 2.89 -11.09
N LEU A 152 1.46 1.61 -10.82
CA LEU A 152 1.11 1.09 -9.51
C LEU A 152 2.28 0.27 -8.98
N ILE A 153 2.50 0.36 -7.68
CA ILE A 153 3.55 -0.38 -6.99
C ILE A 153 2.86 -1.19 -5.90
N ASP A 154 3.10 -2.50 -5.92
CA ASP A 154 2.83 -3.35 -4.78
C ASP A 154 3.97 -3.20 -3.78
N LEU A 155 3.68 -2.64 -2.61
CA LEU A 155 4.61 -2.58 -1.50
C LEU A 155 4.35 -3.78 -0.60
N PRO A 156 5.24 -4.81 -0.61
CA PRO A 156 5.09 -5.92 0.31
C PRO A 156 5.40 -5.45 1.74
N GLU A 157 4.62 -5.92 2.71
CA GLU A 157 4.89 -5.88 4.16
C GLU A 157 5.70 -4.66 4.64
N GLN A 158 5.25 -3.44 4.31
CA GLN A 158 5.78 -2.26 4.98
C GLN A 158 4.95 -1.97 6.21
N ALA A 159 5.64 -1.70 7.33
CA ALA A 159 4.99 -1.21 8.52
C ALA A 159 4.36 0.15 8.17
N MET A 160 3.03 0.20 8.07
CA MET A 160 2.36 1.49 7.91
C MET A 160 2.69 2.39 9.10
N LEU A 161 2.67 3.70 8.86
CA LEU A 161 2.93 4.68 9.91
C LEU A 161 1.90 4.54 11.02
N GLU A 162 2.38 4.64 12.26
CA GLU A 162 1.52 4.74 13.43
C GLU A 162 0.58 5.94 13.32
N THR A 163 -0.67 5.70 13.70
CA THR A 163 -1.78 6.64 13.77
C THR A 163 -2.54 6.43 15.08
N GLU A 164 -3.46 7.33 15.40
CA GLU A 164 -4.28 7.21 16.62
C GLU A 164 -5.19 5.97 16.61
N TYR A 165 -5.47 5.44 15.42
CA TYR A 165 -6.28 4.24 15.22
C TYR A 165 -5.44 2.97 15.31
N ALA A 166 -4.13 3.07 15.09
CA ALA A 166 -3.24 1.93 15.07
C ALA A 166 -1.77 2.33 15.12
N SER A 167 -1.02 1.62 15.94
CA SER A 167 0.43 1.70 16.16
C SER A 167 1.34 1.27 14.99
N GLY A 168 0.77 0.97 13.81
CA GLY A 168 1.52 0.38 12.69
C GLY A 168 1.51 -1.16 12.72
N GLY A 169 1.83 -1.79 11.58
CA GLY A 169 1.84 -3.25 11.44
C GLY A 169 1.99 -3.69 9.99
N GLU A 170 2.20 -4.99 9.80
CA GLU A 170 2.44 -5.61 8.49
C GLU A 170 1.11 -5.75 7.75
N VAL A 171 0.98 -5.03 6.64
CA VAL A 171 -0.06 -5.27 5.62
C VAL A 171 0.59 -6.07 4.51
N GLU A 172 -0.12 -7.07 3.99
CA GLU A 172 0.49 -8.06 3.10
C GLU A 172 0.77 -7.48 1.73
N HIS A 173 -0.26 -6.84 1.14
CA HIS A 173 -0.14 -6.07 -0.09
C HIS A 173 -0.73 -4.68 0.11
N GLU A 174 0.13 -3.67 -0.03
CA GLU A 174 -0.26 -2.27 -0.09
C GLU A 174 -0.03 -1.76 -1.51
N ILE A 175 -1.10 -1.56 -2.26
CA ILE A 175 -1.02 -1.07 -3.64
C ILE A 175 -1.10 0.46 -3.62
N VAL A 176 0.01 1.09 -4.01
CA VAL A 176 0.16 2.54 -4.02
C VAL A 176 0.24 3.09 -5.44
N MET A 177 -0.36 4.26 -5.61
CA MET A 177 -0.13 5.17 -6.74
C MET A 177 0.78 6.31 -6.28
N ILE A 178 1.28 7.06 -7.25
CA ILE A 178 1.96 8.34 -7.10
C ILE A 178 1.26 9.28 -6.11
N GLY A 179 1.76 9.25 -4.87
CA GLY A 179 1.43 10.15 -3.78
C GLY A 179 0.30 9.66 -2.86
N GLY A 180 -0.39 8.57 -3.19
CA GLY A 180 -1.52 8.07 -2.40
C GLY A 180 -1.64 6.56 -2.40
N ILE A 181 -2.11 6.03 -1.28
CA ILE A 181 -2.45 4.63 -1.09
C ILE A 181 -3.87 4.41 -1.60
N LEU A 182 -4.04 3.44 -2.50
CA LEU A 182 -5.30 3.22 -3.21
C LEU A 182 -6.05 2.00 -2.68
N PHE A 183 -5.32 0.91 -2.42
CA PHE A 183 -5.92 -0.40 -2.19
C PHE A 183 -5.07 -1.25 -1.23
N PHE A 184 -5.73 -1.91 -0.28
CA PHE A 184 -5.11 -2.88 0.62
C PHE A 184 -5.66 -4.28 0.41
N ILE A 185 -4.81 -5.27 0.67
CA ILE A 185 -5.24 -6.65 0.82
C ILE A 185 -4.78 -7.11 2.19
N ALA A 186 -5.74 -7.54 2.99
CA ALA A 186 -5.54 -8.13 4.29
C ALA A 186 -6.05 -9.59 4.27
N GLU A 187 -5.22 -10.55 4.67
CA GLU A 187 -5.67 -11.92 4.88
C GLU A 187 -6.54 -12.02 6.14
N PHE A 188 -7.52 -12.92 6.10
CA PHE A 188 -8.15 -13.41 7.32
C PHE A 188 -7.13 -14.13 8.19
N LYS A 189 -7.01 -13.67 9.42
CA LYS A 189 -6.24 -14.39 10.42
C LYS A 189 -7.04 -15.57 10.92
N LEU A 190 -6.56 -16.78 10.62
CA LEU A 190 -7.14 -18.03 11.11
C LEU A 190 -7.27 -17.98 12.64
N GLY A 191 -8.51 -17.94 13.13
CA GLY A 191 -8.84 -17.91 14.56
C GLY A 191 -9.25 -16.55 15.12
N LEU A 192 -9.27 -15.49 14.30
CA LEU A 192 -10.00 -14.26 14.59
C LEU A 192 -11.45 -14.37 14.11
N SER A 193 -12.36 -13.63 14.75
CA SER A 193 -13.72 -13.45 14.24
C SER A 193 -13.68 -12.59 12.98
N LEU A 194 -14.72 -12.70 12.13
CA LEU A 194 -14.90 -11.78 11.00
C LEU A 194 -14.87 -10.32 11.47
N ALA A 195 -15.57 -10.01 12.57
CA ALA A 195 -15.60 -8.68 13.17
C ALA A 195 -14.19 -8.14 13.50
N ASP A 196 -13.33 -8.94 14.13
CA ASP A 196 -11.96 -8.52 14.46
C ASP A 196 -11.10 -8.32 13.21
N ASN A 197 -11.25 -9.19 12.20
CA ASN A 197 -10.55 -9.02 10.92
C ASN A 197 -11.02 -7.76 10.18
N VAL A 198 -12.32 -7.44 10.20
CA VAL A 198 -12.86 -6.20 9.64
C VAL A 198 -12.36 -4.99 10.42
N ALA A 199 -12.29 -5.07 11.75
CA ALA A 199 -11.73 -4.02 12.58
C ALA A 199 -10.27 -3.70 12.21
N GLN A 200 -9.46 -4.74 11.99
CA GLN A 200 -8.09 -4.59 11.50
C GLN A 200 -8.08 -3.84 10.16
N LEU A 201 -8.83 -4.32 9.16
CA LEU A 201 -8.89 -3.69 7.83
C LEU A 201 -9.36 -2.22 7.92
N PHE A 202 -10.32 -1.92 8.78
CA PHE A 202 -10.83 -0.56 8.95
C PHE A 202 -9.80 0.37 9.58
N ALA A 203 -9.07 -0.10 10.60
CA ALA A 203 -7.97 0.65 11.17
C ALA A 203 -6.88 0.94 10.13
N GLU A 204 -6.58 -0.02 9.25
CA GLU A 204 -5.62 0.15 8.16
C GLU A 204 -6.08 1.23 7.15
N LYS A 205 -7.36 1.19 6.75
CA LYS A 205 -7.96 2.22 5.86
C LYS A 205 -7.91 3.62 6.46
N LEU A 206 -8.19 3.76 7.76
CA LEU A 206 -8.11 5.06 8.45
C LEU A 206 -6.67 5.58 8.48
N ALA A 207 -5.71 4.70 8.72
CA ALA A 207 -4.29 5.06 8.69
C ALA A 207 -3.87 5.54 7.29
N ALA A 208 -4.34 4.85 6.25
CA ALA A 208 -4.09 5.21 4.87
C ALA A 208 -4.74 6.54 4.47
N ALA A 209 -6.00 6.76 4.83
CA ALA A 209 -6.68 8.03 4.59
C ALA A 209 -5.93 9.20 5.25
N LYS A 210 -5.42 8.99 6.48
CA LYS A 210 -4.58 9.97 7.18
C LYS A 210 -3.25 10.20 6.47
N ALA A 211 -2.61 9.16 5.95
CA ALA A 211 -1.38 9.27 5.15
C ALA A 211 -1.64 10.01 3.83
N ASN A 212 -2.72 9.68 3.13
CA ASN A 212 -3.17 10.34 1.91
C ASN A 212 -3.42 11.82 2.14
N LYS A 213 -4.12 12.18 3.22
CA LYS A 213 -4.34 13.58 3.62
C LYS A 213 -3.03 14.37 3.81
N LYS A 214 -1.99 13.74 4.38
CA LYS A 214 -0.65 14.36 4.52
C LYS A 214 0.08 14.53 3.20
N ALA A 215 -0.27 13.74 2.18
CA ALA A 215 0.24 13.84 0.82
C ALA A 215 -0.70 14.66 -0.10
N ASP A 216 -1.58 15.47 0.50
CA ASP A 216 -2.64 16.27 -0.12
C ASP A 216 -3.80 15.45 -0.74
N PHE A 217 -3.79 14.12 -0.73
CA PHE A 217 -4.82 13.24 -1.33
C PHE A 217 -5.96 12.91 -0.35
N GLY A 218 -6.35 13.87 0.49
CA GLY A 218 -7.27 13.65 1.61
C GLY A 218 -8.70 13.27 1.21
N ASP A 219 -9.04 13.38 -0.06
CA ASP A 219 -10.33 13.07 -0.68
C ASP A 219 -10.37 11.70 -1.36
N LEU A 220 -9.22 11.00 -1.50
CA LEU A 220 -9.19 9.70 -2.15
C LEU A 220 -9.79 8.61 -1.27
N ARG A 221 -10.84 7.96 -1.80
CA ARG A 221 -11.44 6.75 -1.22
C ARG A 221 -10.41 5.63 -1.12
N VAL A 222 -10.39 4.94 0.01
CA VAL A 222 -9.46 3.85 0.28
C VAL A 222 -10.18 2.50 0.20
N TYR A 223 -9.76 1.67 -0.74
CA TYR A 223 -10.35 0.36 -1.01
C TYR A 223 -9.59 -0.74 -0.26
N GLY A 224 -10.23 -1.89 -0.06
CA GLY A 224 -9.68 -2.93 0.79
C GLY A 224 -10.39 -4.26 0.60
N LEU A 225 -9.60 -5.32 0.53
CA LEU A 225 -10.05 -6.69 0.43
C LEU A 225 -9.67 -7.43 1.72
N LEU A 226 -10.65 -8.12 2.31
CA LEU A 226 -10.44 -9.11 3.36
C LEU A 226 -10.70 -10.50 2.79
N THR A 227 -9.72 -11.41 2.82
CA THR A 227 -9.91 -12.76 2.26
C THR A 227 -9.17 -13.91 2.96
N ASP A 228 -9.82 -15.06 3.11
CA ASP A 228 -9.21 -16.33 3.52
C ASP A 228 -8.98 -17.25 2.30
N LEU A 229 -9.06 -16.64 1.11
CA LEU A 229 -9.10 -17.20 -0.23
C LEU A 229 -10.40 -17.94 -0.58
N THR A 230 -11.28 -18.21 0.38
CA THR A 230 -12.60 -18.82 0.17
C THR A 230 -13.65 -17.72 0.13
N ASP A 231 -13.66 -16.85 1.13
CA ASP A 231 -14.51 -15.67 1.18
C ASP A 231 -13.68 -14.41 0.84
N PHE A 232 -14.21 -13.55 -0.03
CA PHE A 232 -13.60 -12.29 -0.43
C PHE A 232 -14.57 -11.15 -0.12
N HIS A 233 -14.31 -10.41 0.96
CA HIS A 233 -15.15 -9.28 1.36
C HIS A 233 -14.51 -7.97 0.93
N PHE A 234 -15.24 -7.20 0.14
CA PHE A 234 -14.77 -5.92 -0.39
C PHE A 234 -15.37 -4.76 0.41
N TYR A 235 -14.50 -3.88 0.89
CA TYR A 235 -14.87 -2.70 1.66
C TYR A 235 -14.19 -1.45 1.10
N SER A 236 -14.78 -0.29 1.33
CA SER A 236 -14.17 1.01 1.07
C SER A 236 -14.35 1.98 2.23
N TYR A 237 -13.50 3.00 2.30
CA TYR A 237 -13.61 4.10 3.25
C TYR A 237 -13.57 5.43 2.49
N ASP A 238 -14.61 6.23 2.65
CA ASP A 238 -14.69 7.58 2.10
C ASP A 238 -14.15 8.59 3.12
N PRO A 239 -13.00 9.23 2.87
CA PRO A 239 -12.45 10.19 3.82
C PRO A 239 -13.18 11.53 3.83
N VAL A 240 -14.02 11.83 2.83
CA VAL A 240 -14.83 13.06 2.77
C VAL A 240 -16.10 12.88 3.59
N ALA A 241 -16.77 11.74 3.44
CA ALA A 241 -17.96 11.40 4.23
C ALA A 241 -17.63 10.83 5.61
N GLU A 242 -16.37 10.44 5.85
CA GLU A 242 -15.89 9.73 7.04
C GLU A 242 -16.68 8.43 7.30
N LYS A 243 -16.99 7.69 6.23
CA LYS A 243 -17.83 6.49 6.29
C LYS A 243 -17.18 5.27 5.67
N PHE A 244 -17.41 4.13 6.29
CA PHE A 244 -17.14 2.82 5.71
C PHE A 244 -18.32 2.36 4.86
N ALA A 245 -17.99 1.71 3.76
CA ALA A 245 -18.96 1.09 2.88
C ALA A 245 -18.59 -0.37 2.61
N PHE A 246 -19.61 -1.20 2.53
CA PHE A 246 -19.52 -2.58 2.06
C PHE A 246 -19.89 -2.61 0.58
N ASP A 247 -19.11 -3.34 -0.21
CA ASP A 247 -19.37 -3.50 -1.64
C ASP A 247 -20.07 -4.84 -1.88
N GLU A 248 -19.33 -5.95 -1.75
CA GLU A 248 -19.87 -7.29 -1.93
C GLU A 248 -19.02 -8.37 -1.24
N THR A 249 -19.54 -9.60 -1.22
CA THR A 249 -18.79 -10.81 -0.83
C THR A 249 -18.83 -11.81 -1.96
N LEU A 250 -17.66 -12.27 -2.40
CA LEU A 250 -17.51 -13.35 -3.37
C LEU A 250 -17.02 -14.61 -2.67
N ILE A 251 -17.58 -15.76 -3.06
CA ILE A 251 -17.25 -17.06 -2.49
C ILE A 251 -16.59 -17.91 -3.57
N VAL A 252 -15.44 -18.50 -3.24
CA VAL A 252 -14.62 -19.34 -4.11
C VAL A 252 -14.57 -20.75 -3.55
N ASN A 253 -14.87 -21.74 -4.38
CA ASN A 253 -14.80 -23.13 -3.98
C ASN A 253 -13.37 -23.52 -3.55
N ILE A 254 -13.25 -24.38 -2.55
CA ILE A 254 -11.96 -24.90 -2.08
C ILE A 254 -11.38 -26.01 -2.96
N THR A 255 -12.16 -26.52 -3.91
CA THR A 255 -11.75 -27.59 -4.84
C THR A 255 -11.01 -26.96 -6.01
N ARG A 256 -9.73 -27.32 -6.17
CA ARG A 256 -8.81 -26.76 -7.15
C ARG A 256 -9.42 -26.44 -8.52
N ASN A 257 -10.04 -27.42 -9.18
CA ASN A 257 -10.58 -27.22 -10.53
C ASN A 257 -11.74 -26.23 -10.59
N VAL A 258 -12.54 -26.16 -9.53
CA VAL A 258 -13.69 -25.23 -9.44
C VAL A 258 -13.21 -23.85 -9.00
N SER A 259 -12.20 -23.80 -8.12
CA SER A 259 -11.66 -22.54 -7.59
C SER A 259 -11.16 -21.61 -8.68
N PHE A 260 -10.64 -22.12 -9.80
CA PHE A 260 -10.16 -21.26 -10.88
C PHE A 260 -11.31 -20.50 -11.54
N THR A 261 -12.39 -21.19 -11.90
CA THR A 261 -13.58 -20.54 -12.45
C THR A 261 -14.17 -19.52 -11.48
N ASP A 262 -14.24 -19.86 -10.19
CA ASP A 262 -14.76 -18.94 -9.17
C ASP A 262 -13.84 -17.74 -8.91
N MET A 263 -12.54 -17.85 -9.21
CA MET A 263 -11.60 -16.73 -9.12
C MET A 263 -11.72 -15.72 -10.28
N ILE A 264 -12.47 -16.02 -11.35
CA ILE A 264 -12.73 -15.06 -12.44
C ILE A 264 -13.43 -13.80 -11.92
N PRO A 265 -14.61 -13.89 -11.27
CA PRO A 265 -15.27 -12.70 -10.73
C PRO A 265 -14.42 -11.98 -9.66
N VAL A 266 -13.64 -12.72 -8.86
CA VAL A 266 -12.72 -12.12 -7.89
C VAL A 266 -11.62 -11.31 -8.58
N GLY A 267 -10.97 -11.86 -9.61
CA GLY A 267 -9.95 -11.17 -10.38
C GLY A 267 -10.50 -9.92 -11.08
N ASN A 268 -11.71 -10.04 -11.66
CA ASN A 268 -12.41 -8.91 -12.27
C ASN A 268 -12.73 -7.82 -11.23
N LYS A 269 -13.22 -8.19 -10.04
CA LYS A 269 -13.52 -7.23 -8.97
C LYS A 269 -12.26 -6.52 -8.48
N ILE A 270 -11.17 -7.25 -8.24
CA ILE A 270 -9.88 -6.68 -7.82
C ILE A 270 -9.37 -5.68 -8.88
N PHE A 271 -9.36 -6.09 -10.15
CA PHE A 271 -8.98 -5.18 -11.24
C PHE A 271 -9.87 -3.94 -11.27
N SER A 272 -11.18 -4.10 -11.07
CA SER A 272 -12.12 -2.99 -11.15
C SER A 272 -11.97 -1.97 -10.03
N LEU A 273 -11.70 -2.45 -8.81
CA LEU A 273 -11.36 -1.59 -7.67
C LEU A 273 -10.06 -0.84 -7.93
N ILE A 274 -9.03 -1.53 -8.43
CA ILE A 274 -7.74 -0.92 -8.73
C ILE A 274 -7.87 0.11 -9.87
N LEU A 275 -8.61 -0.19 -10.94
CA LEU A 275 -8.81 0.75 -12.05
C LEU A 275 -9.60 2.00 -11.61
N SER A 276 -10.66 1.81 -10.81
CA SER A 276 -11.45 2.93 -10.26
C SER A 276 -10.58 3.82 -9.38
N ALA A 277 -9.86 3.24 -8.42
CA ALA A 277 -8.94 3.98 -7.56
C ALA A 277 -7.81 4.66 -8.35
N TYR A 278 -7.33 4.02 -9.43
CA TYR A 278 -6.33 4.57 -10.33
C TYR A 278 -6.85 5.83 -11.05
N ILE A 279 -8.08 5.79 -11.56
CA ILE A 279 -8.72 6.96 -12.19
C ILE A 279 -8.88 8.09 -11.17
N ASP A 280 -9.43 7.80 -9.98
CA ASP A 280 -9.62 8.80 -8.92
C ASP A 280 -8.29 9.47 -8.52
N GLY A 281 -7.24 8.68 -8.35
CA GLY A 281 -5.91 9.19 -8.04
C GLY A 281 -5.31 10.07 -9.14
N LEU A 282 -5.55 9.75 -10.41
CA LEU A 282 -5.14 10.58 -11.55
C LEU A 282 -5.93 11.88 -11.64
N GLU A 283 -7.23 11.86 -11.32
CA GLU A 283 -8.07 13.06 -11.26
C GLU A 283 -7.57 14.02 -10.18
N ALA A 284 -7.37 13.53 -8.96
CA ALA A 284 -6.83 14.31 -7.85
C ALA A 284 -5.43 14.88 -8.17
N THR A 285 -4.56 14.08 -8.80
CA THR A 285 -3.23 14.52 -9.23
C THR A 285 -3.30 15.64 -10.26
N THR A 286 -4.19 15.49 -11.25
CA THR A 286 -4.38 16.46 -12.32
C THR A 286 -4.92 17.79 -11.78
N LEU A 287 -5.93 17.73 -10.90
CA LEU A 287 -6.52 18.91 -10.27
C LEU A 287 -5.47 19.71 -9.48
N LYS A 288 -4.70 19.06 -8.62
CA LYS A 288 -3.61 19.71 -7.86
C LYS A 288 -2.51 20.28 -8.75
N SER A 289 -2.23 19.62 -9.87
CA SER A 289 -1.26 20.14 -10.85
C SER A 289 -1.73 21.46 -11.44
N LEU A 290 -3.01 21.57 -11.79
CA LEU A 290 -3.62 22.81 -12.27
C LEU A 290 -3.61 23.91 -11.20
N GLU A 291 -3.97 23.58 -9.96
CA GLU A 291 -3.96 24.55 -8.85
C GLU A 291 -2.57 25.14 -8.57
N ARG A 292 -1.52 24.31 -8.60
CA ARG A 292 -0.14 24.78 -8.44
C ARG A 292 0.31 25.67 -9.59
N GLY A 293 -0.06 25.29 -10.83
CA GLY A 293 0.17 26.12 -12.01
C GLY A 293 -0.46 27.51 -11.88
N GLY A 294 -1.69 27.59 -11.37
CA GLY A 294 -2.39 28.86 -11.12
C GLY A 294 -1.74 29.73 -10.03
N LYS A 295 -1.08 29.11 -9.05
CA LYS A 295 -0.34 29.81 -7.98
C LYS A 295 1.08 30.23 -8.39
N GLY A 296 1.51 29.91 -9.61
CA GLY A 296 2.89 30.13 -10.06
C GLY A 296 3.91 29.23 -9.37
N ASP A 297 3.46 28.21 -8.62
CA ASP A 297 4.35 27.19 -8.08
C ASP A 297 4.75 26.26 -9.22
N ILE A 298 5.92 26.54 -9.78
CA ILE A 298 6.46 25.75 -10.87
C ILE A 298 7.18 24.50 -10.34
N SER A 299 7.16 24.18 -9.04
CA SER A 299 7.76 22.93 -8.59
C SER A 299 7.05 21.75 -9.29
N SER A 300 7.84 20.89 -9.95
CA SER A 300 7.25 19.64 -10.45
C SER A 300 6.78 18.88 -9.21
N PRO A 301 5.56 18.31 -9.18
CA PRO A 301 5.30 17.23 -8.23
C PRO A 301 6.49 16.29 -8.33
N GLY A 302 7.19 16.06 -7.20
CA GLY A 302 8.37 15.19 -7.20
C GLY A 302 7.99 13.89 -7.89
N SER A 303 8.75 13.51 -8.91
CA SER A 303 8.29 12.72 -10.06
C SER A 303 8.01 11.24 -9.78
N ALA A 304 7.94 10.82 -8.51
CA ALA A 304 7.53 9.48 -8.12
C ALA A 304 7.17 9.46 -6.62
N PRO A 305 6.25 8.61 -6.17
CA PRO A 305 5.94 8.39 -4.76
C PRO A 305 7.18 7.92 -4.01
N ILE A 306 8.00 7.08 -4.65
CA ILE A 306 9.33 6.67 -4.15
C ILE A 306 10.27 7.86 -4.00
N GLN A 307 10.21 8.85 -4.90
CA GLN A 307 11.03 10.06 -4.76
C GLN A 307 10.47 10.99 -3.68
N GLN A 308 9.17 11.10 -3.45
CA GLN A 308 8.64 11.93 -2.36
C GLN A 308 8.84 11.25 -0.99
N MET A 309 8.54 9.96 -0.87
CA MET A 309 8.88 9.15 0.31
C MET A 309 10.39 9.08 0.52
N GLY A 310 11.16 8.99 -0.57
CA GLY A 310 12.62 8.97 -0.58
C GLY A 310 13.26 10.34 -0.34
N GLN A 311 12.62 11.45 -0.74
CA GLN A 311 13.08 12.83 -0.53
C GLN A 311 12.68 13.34 0.86
N GLN A 312 11.55 12.91 1.43
CA GLN A 312 11.32 13.03 2.87
C GLN A 312 12.46 12.32 3.63
N LYS A 313 12.92 11.15 3.15
CA LYS A 313 14.10 10.46 3.68
C LYS A 313 15.43 11.19 3.36
N ALA A 314 15.60 11.83 2.19
CA ALA A 314 16.87 12.39 1.71
C ALA A 314 17.09 13.90 1.96
N GLN A 315 16.04 14.71 2.13
CA GLN A 315 16.16 16.11 2.59
C GLN A 315 16.70 16.17 4.02
N SER A 316 16.49 15.12 4.83
CA SER A 316 17.20 14.94 6.10
C SER A 316 18.73 14.82 5.93
N LYS A 317 19.21 14.26 4.81
CA LYS A 317 20.65 14.03 4.54
C LYS A 317 21.38 15.27 4.04
N ARG A 318 20.74 16.15 3.26
CA ARG A 318 21.43 17.30 2.61
C ARG A 318 21.62 18.53 3.51
N GLY A 319 20.93 18.62 4.65
CA GLY A 319 21.19 19.66 5.66
C GLY A 319 22.58 19.58 6.32
N ARG A 320 23.31 18.47 6.14
CA ARG A 320 24.55 18.18 6.90
C ARG A 320 25.87 18.43 6.17
N SER A 321 25.88 18.87 4.90
CA SER A 321 27.15 19.08 4.19
C SER A 321 27.69 20.52 4.21
N ARG A 322 27.07 21.46 4.94
CA ARG A 322 27.45 22.89 4.91
C ARG A 322 27.93 23.51 6.22
N LYS A 323 28.01 22.76 7.32
CA LYS A 323 28.57 23.24 8.59
C LYS A 323 29.54 22.20 9.15
N ASN A 324 30.79 22.24 8.69
CA ASN A 324 32.01 21.89 9.43
C ASN A 324 33.22 21.87 8.49
N GLN A 325 33.63 23.05 8.00
CA GLN A 325 35.03 23.29 7.65
C GLN A 325 35.41 24.67 8.18
N ALA A 326 35.85 24.68 9.44
CA ALA A 326 36.61 25.76 10.02
C ALA A 326 37.68 25.12 10.91
N GLN A 327 38.88 24.90 10.36
CA GLN A 327 40.15 25.18 11.05
C GLN A 327 41.29 25.31 10.02
N PRO A 328 42.29 26.18 10.29
CA PRO A 328 43.33 26.57 9.35
C PRO A 328 44.57 25.68 9.46
N GLY A 329 45.22 25.40 8.34
CA GLY A 329 46.55 24.80 8.28
C GLY A 329 47.35 25.37 7.10
N PRO A 330 48.67 25.62 7.24
CA PRO A 330 49.39 26.46 6.29
C PRO A 330 50.01 25.68 5.12
N SER A 331 50.00 26.36 3.97
CA SER A 331 51.06 26.37 2.95
C SER A 331 51.42 25.06 2.24
N ARG A 332 50.95 24.91 1.00
CA ARG A 332 51.84 24.54 -0.11
C ARG A 332 51.38 25.14 -1.44
N ILE A 333 52.25 25.96 -2.00
CA ILE A 333 52.14 26.59 -3.31
C ILE A 333 52.37 25.51 -4.38
N THR A 334 51.38 25.28 -5.25
CA THR A 334 51.63 24.81 -6.61
C THR A 334 50.63 25.47 -7.57
N ARG A 335 51.22 26.18 -8.52
CA ARG A 335 50.62 27.02 -9.54
C ARG A 335 50.35 26.15 -10.77
N SER A 336 49.09 25.99 -11.17
CA SER A 336 48.74 25.62 -12.54
C SER A 336 47.44 26.31 -12.93
N GLN A 337 47.52 27.02 -14.05
CA GLN A 337 46.45 27.79 -14.66
C GLN A 337 45.42 26.83 -15.27
N GLN A 338 44.13 27.02 -14.95
CA GLN A 338 43.02 26.53 -15.76
C GLN A 338 42.00 27.67 -15.91
N GLY A 339 41.63 27.92 -17.16
CA GLY A 339 40.89 29.09 -17.62
C GLY A 339 39.39 29.08 -17.29
N PRO A 340 38.70 30.20 -17.58
CA PRO A 340 37.30 30.40 -17.24
C PRO A 340 36.40 29.54 -18.13
N SER A 341 35.82 28.50 -17.52
CA SER A 341 34.76 27.70 -18.14
C SER A 341 33.47 28.52 -18.15
N GLN A 342 33.09 29.00 -19.34
CA GLN A 342 31.80 29.65 -19.57
C GLN A 342 30.67 28.66 -19.26
N SER A 343 29.90 28.94 -18.22
CA SER A 343 28.66 28.23 -17.91
C SER A 343 27.65 28.49 -19.03
N GLN A 344 27.47 27.52 -19.91
CA GLN A 344 26.40 27.54 -20.89
C GLN A 344 25.05 27.51 -20.15
N HIS A 345 24.37 28.66 -20.14
CA HIS A 345 22.98 28.77 -19.74
C HIS A 345 22.14 27.92 -20.69
N THR A 346 21.72 26.75 -20.24
CA THR A 346 20.70 25.94 -20.92
C THR A 346 19.36 26.66 -20.79
N HIS A 347 19.05 27.48 -21.79
CA HIS A 347 17.76 28.14 -21.94
C HIS A 347 16.63 27.10 -21.96
N GLY A 348 15.72 27.26 -20.99
CA GLY A 348 14.34 26.79 -20.92
C GLY A 348 13.89 25.73 -21.91
N LYS A 349 14.18 24.45 -21.63
CA LYS A 349 13.29 23.39 -22.09
C LYS A 349 11.97 23.52 -21.33
N GLY A 350 10.92 23.97 -22.04
CA GLY A 350 9.55 24.04 -21.52
C GLY A 350 9.16 22.71 -20.85
N ARG A 351 8.51 22.81 -19.69
CA ARG A 351 8.16 21.66 -18.85
C ARG A 351 7.02 20.84 -19.46
N ILE A 352 7.29 19.55 -19.68
CA ILE A 352 6.37 18.51 -20.22
C ILE A 352 5.47 17.90 -19.11
N SER A 353 5.50 18.43 -17.87
CA SER A 353 5.03 17.69 -16.69
C SER A 353 3.49 17.61 -16.53
N THR A 354 2.75 18.68 -16.86
CA THR A 354 1.29 18.72 -16.63
C THR A 354 0.52 17.87 -17.66
N ASP A 355 0.97 17.89 -18.91
CA ASP A 355 0.34 17.17 -20.02
C ASP A 355 0.38 15.64 -19.83
N GLY A 356 1.40 15.15 -19.11
CA GLY A 356 1.56 13.71 -18.86
C GLY A 356 0.44 13.11 -18.00
N TRP A 357 0.05 13.77 -16.91
CA TRP A 357 -1.03 13.29 -16.03
C TRP A 357 -2.40 13.38 -16.70
N GLN A 358 -2.66 14.49 -17.40
CA GLN A 358 -3.91 14.69 -18.12
C GLN A 358 -4.11 13.61 -19.18
N THR A 359 -3.05 13.25 -19.90
CA THR A 359 -3.18 12.26 -20.94
C THR A 359 -3.23 10.84 -20.39
N ALA A 360 -2.52 10.55 -19.29
CA ALA A 360 -2.71 9.29 -18.57
C ALA A 360 -4.16 9.15 -18.06
N LEU A 361 -4.75 10.23 -17.54
CA LEU A 361 -6.15 10.27 -17.13
C LEU A 361 -7.10 10.07 -18.30
N GLN A 362 -6.83 10.70 -19.44
CA GLN A 362 -7.61 10.51 -20.66
C GLN A 362 -7.60 9.05 -21.11
N PHE A 363 -6.43 8.41 -21.16
CA PHE A 363 -6.33 7.00 -21.52
C PHE A 363 -7.02 6.08 -20.50
N ALA A 364 -6.92 6.38 -19.20
CA ALA A 364 -7.61 5.61 -18.17
C ALA A 364 -9.14 5.71 -18.29
N LYS A 365 -9.66 6.90 -18.60
CA LYS A 365 -11.09 7.10 -18.88
C LYS A 365 -11.54 6.37 -20.13
N GLN A 366 -10.79 6.49 -21.23
CA GLN A 366 -11.07 5.74 -22.47
C GLN A 366 -11.02 4.23 -22.26
N CYS A 367 -10.09 3.74 -21.43
CA CYS A 367 -10.01 2.35 -21.01
C CYS A 367 -11.30 1.92 -20.29
N ARG A 368 -11.76 2.69 -19.29
CA ARG A 368 -13.04 2.44 -18.61
C ARG A 368 -14.21 2.44 -19.59
N ASP A 369 -14.34 3.49 -20.41
CA ASP A 369 -15.44 3.63 -21.36
C ASP A 369 -15.46 2.44 -22.35
N LYS A 370 -14.28 1.90 -22.69
CA LYS A 370 -14.14 0.71 -23.54
C LYS A 370 -14.61 -0.59 -22.85
N PHE A 371 -14.41 -0.74 -21.54
CA PHE A 371 -14.99 -1.84 -20.77
C PHE A 371 -16.51 -1.74 -20.62
N GLU A 372 -17.06 -0.52 -20.68
CA GLU A 372 -18.51 -0.26 -20.58
C GLU A 372 -19.25 -0.48 -21.92
N GLU A 373 -18.53 -0.68 -23.02
CA GLU A 373 -19.15 -1.06 -24.29
C GLU A 373 -19.89 -2.40 -24.16
N GLN A 374 -21.10 -2.45 -24.73
CA GLN A 374 -21.92 -3.66 -24.72
C GLN A 374 -21.17 -4.85 -25.33
N ALA A 375 -21.20 -5.98 -24.65
CA ALA A 375 -20.64 -7.25 -25.08
C ALA A 375 -21.69 -8.34 -24.90
N ASP A 376 -22.15 -8.93 -26.01
CA ASP A 376 -23.19 -9.97 -25.98
C ASP A 376 -22.58 -11.39 -26.01
N THR A 377 -21.30 -11.50 -26.40
CA THR A 377 -20.57 -12.76 -26.50
C THR A 377 -19.24 -12.72 -25.76
N VAL A 378 -18.68 -13.89 -25.47
CA VAL A 378 -17.33 -14.01 -24.87
C VAL A 378 -16.26 -13.40 -25.78
N ASP A 379 -16.41 -13.53 -27.10
CA ASP A 379 -15.50 -12.92 -28.08
C ASP A 379 -15.58 -11.39 -28.06
N ASP A 380 -16.76 -10.83 -27.79
CA ASP A 380 -16.92 -9.38 -27.59
C ASP A 380 -16.23 -8.91 -26.31
N VAL A 381 -16.36 -9.67 -25.21
CA VAL A 381 -15.64 -9.39 -23.97
C VAL A 381 -14.13 -9.43 -24.21
N GLU A 382 -13.61 -10.49 -24.81
CA GLU A 382 -12.18 -10.61 -25.15
C GLU A 382 -11.71 -9.40 -25.96
N ARG A 383 -12.41 -9.06 -27.04
CA ARG A 383 -12.04 -7.96 -27.94
C ARG A 383 -12.11 -6.60 -27.24
N ASN A 384 -13.20 -6.31 -26.53
CA ASN A 384 -13.40 -5.01 -25.87
C ASN A 384 -12.39 -4.84 -24.74
N SER A 385 -12.24 -5.85 -23.88
CA SER A 385 -11.33 -5.82 -22.75
C SER A 385 -9.87 -5.77 -23.19
N ALA A 386 -9.48 -6.50 -24.24
CA ALA A 386 -8.12 -6.41 -24.78
C ALA A 386 -7.81 -4.99 -25.28
N ALA A 387 -8.73 -4.39 -26.05
CA ALA A 387 -8.58 -3.02 -26.53
C ALA A 387 -8.53 -2.01 -25.37
N ALA A 388 -9.33 -2.20 -24.32
CA ALA A 388 -9.28 -1.38 -23.11
C ALA A 388 -7.92 -1.49 -22.41
N LEU A 389 -7.37 -2.69 -22.29
CA LEU A 389 -6.05 -2.91 -21.69
C LEU A 389 -4.90 -2.34 -22.55
N GLU A 390 -5.03 -2.32 -23.87
CA GLU A 390 -4.09 -1.62 -24.75
C GLU A 390 -4.09 -0.11 -24.49
N LEU A 391 -5.27 0.50 -24.35
CA LEU A 391 -5.39 1.91 -23.96
C LEU A 391 -4.75 2.18 -22.60
N LEU A 392 -4.96 1.29 -21.63
CA LEU A 392 -4.31 1.39 -20.33
C LEU A 392 -2.79 1.26 -20.47
N ALA A 393 -2.30 0.30 -21.24
CA ALA A 393 -0.88 0.00 -21.41
C ALA A 393 -0.12 1.02 -22.26
N ASN A 394 -0.83 1.88 -23.00
CA ASN A 394 -0.22 2.88 -23.87
C ASN A 394 0.78 3.74 -23.10
N ARG A 395 2.06 3.55 -23.47
CA ARG A 395 3.16 4.21 -22.79
C ARG A 395 3.18 5.67 -23.19
N TYR A 396 3.06 6.54 -22.18
CA TYR A 396 3.72 7.82 -22.26
C TYR A 396 5.23 7.56 -22.30
N SER A 397 5.81 7.66 -23.50
CA SER A 397 7.26 7.51 -23.74
C SER A 397 8.11 8.50 -22.93
N GLY A 398 7.50 9.48 -22.25
CA GLY A 398 8.17 10.43 -21.37
C GLY A 398 8.34 10.02 -19.90
N PHE A 399 7.68 8.97 -19.39
CA PHE A 399 7.65 8.73 -17.92
C PHE A 399 8.76 7.81 -17.38
N TYR A 400 9.31 6.90 -18.18
CA TYR A 400 10.24 5.88 -17.67
C TYR A 400 11.65 6.36 -17.33
N CYS A 401 12.04 7.59 -17.70
CA CYS A 401 13.43 8.01 -17.56
C CYS A 401 13.84 8.47 -16.15
N CYS A 402 12.90 8.69 -15.22
CA CYS A 402 13.23 9.27 -13.90
C CYS A 402 12.98 8.37 -12.68
N ALA A 403 12.23 7.27 -12.79
CA ALA A 403 11.85 6.47 -11.63
C ALA A 403 12.81 5.31 -11.29
N LEU A 404 13.64 4.85 -12.25
CA LEU A 404 14.50 3.66 -12.09
C LEU A 404 16.01 3.96 -12.09
N SER A 405 16.40 5.23 -12.15
CA SER A 405 17.79 5.67 -11.97
C SER A 405 18.05 6.04 -10.50
N THR A 406 18.08 5.02 -9.64
CA THR A 406 18.57 5.10 -8.25
C THR A 406 19.51 3.96 -7.94
#